data_AF-A0A2M7JPE8-F1
#
_entry.id   AF-A0A2M7JPE8-F1
#
_cell.length_a   1.000
_cell.length_b   1.000
_cell.length_c   1.000
_cell.angle_alpha   90.00
_cell.angle_beta   90.00
_cell.angle_gamma   90.00
#
_symmetry.space_group_name_H-M   'P 1'
#
loop_
_entity.id
_entity.type
_entity.pdbx_description
1 polymer ?
#
loop_
_entity_poly.entity_id
_entity_poly.type
_entity_poly.pdbx_seq_one_letter_code
_entity_poly.pdbx_strand_id
1 'polypeptide(L)'
;MDRNPKPDREEIKKAIQPHLCRCTGYQKIFEAVELAASCLRGETKSIELKLGGKDTIGQPVTRRDALEKATGTAFYAADLAVDGCAYIKVLRSPHHHAKIVHIEKAEAEVIPGVLAVLTAEDVKGTNILKMAGDDQSIL
;
A
#
# COMPACT_ATOMS: atom_id res chain seq x y z
N MET A 1 12.57 -21.81 -2.65
CA MET A 1 12.48 -23.28 -2.46
C MET A 1 13.29 -24.02 -3.53
N ASP A 2 13.40 -23.48 -4.75
CA ASP A 2 14.13 -24.11 -5.86
C ASP A 2 15.62 -24.39 -5.59
N ARG A 3 16.29 -23.55 -4.77
CA ARG A 3 17.71 -23.71 -4.42
C ARG A 3 17.94 -24.53 -3.14
N ASN A 4 17.12 -24.30 -2.12
CA ASN A 4 17.13 -25.06 -0.87
C ASN A 4 15.67 -25.46 -0.57
N PRO A 5 15.30 -26.74 -0.77
CA PRO A 5 13.95 -27.23 -0.51
C PRO A 5 13.61 -27.40 0.98
N LYS A 6 14.59 -27.34 1.89
CA LYS A 6 14.41 -27.47 3.34
C LYS A 6 15.23 -26.41 4.09
N PRO A 7 14.90 -25.12 3.91
CA PRO A 7 15.62 -24.06 4.59
C PRO A 7 15.28 -24.02 6.08
N ASP A 8 16.26 -23.66 6.91
CA ASP A 8 16.01 -23.35 8.32
C ASP A 8 15.49 -21.92 8.53
N ARG A 9 15.09 -21.59 9.77
CA ARG A 9 14.52 -20.27 10.10
C ARG A 9 15.48 -19.11 9.79
N GLU A 10 16.78 -19.29 10.02
CA GLU A 10 17.78 -18.25 9.81
C GLU A 10 18.06 -18.05 8.32
N GLU A 11 18.08 -19.14 7.55
CA GLU A 11 18.15 -19.09 6.09
C GLU A 11 16.94 -18.37 5.48
N ILE A 12 15.72 -18.64 5.98
CA ILE A 12 14.51 -17.94 5.55
C ILE A 12 14.60 -16.44 5.84
N LYS A 13 15.00 -16.07 7.07
CA LYS A 13 15.19 -14.66 7.46
C LYS A 13 16.17 -13.95 6.54
N LYS A 14 17.32 -14.58 6.29
CA LYS A 14 18.37 -14.04 5.41
C LYS A 14 17.88 -13.88 3.97
N ALA A 15 17.10 -14.84 3.47
CA ALA A 15 16.56 -14.78 2.11
C ALA A 15 15.48 -13.69 1.95
N ILE A 16 14.65 -13.47 2.99
CA ILE A 16 13.52 -12.53 2.95
C ILE A 16 13.93 -11.11 3.35
N GLN A 17 15.15 -10.91 3.86
CA GLN A 17 15.67 -9.60 4.27
C GLN A 17 15.34 -8.40 3.34
N PRO A 18 15.42 -8.49 2.00
CA PRO A 18 15.09 -7.36 1.13
C PRO A 18 13.57 -7.09 0.97
N HIS A 19 12.70 -7.98 1.45
CA HIS A 19 11.25 -7.88 1.33
C HIS A 19 10.67 -7.25 2.60
N LEU A 20 10.23 -5.99 2.50
CA LEU A 20 9.68 -5.26 3.64
C LEU A 20 8.19 -5.60 3.86
N CYS A 21 7.84 -5.97 5.10
CA CYS A 21 6.46 -6.10 5.54
C CYS A 21 6.19 -5.24 6.78
N ARG A 22 5.21 -4.33 6.71
CA ARG A 22 4.85 -3.43 7.82
C ARG A 22 3.71 -3.93 8.71
N CYS A 23 3.02 -5.02 8.33
CA CYS A 23 1.80 -5.47 9.01
C CYS A 23 2.01 -6.64 9.98
N THR A 24 2.79 -7.66 9.60
CA THR A 24 2.77 -8.96 10.26
C THR A 24 3.88 -9.18 11.30
N GLY A 25 4.90 -8.32 11.31
CA GLY A 25 6.12 -8.58 12.09
C GLY A 25 6.89 -9.84 11.64
N TYR A 26 6.69 -10.28 10.39
CA TYR A 26 7.33 -11.42 9.72
C TYR A 26 7.05 -12.83 10.24
N GLN A 27 6.61 -13.01 11.48
CA GLN A 27 6.43 -14.35 12.07
C GLN A 27 5.52 -15.25 11.22
N LYS A 28 4.38 -14.72 10.76
CA LYS A 28 3.45 -15.45 9.88
C LYS A 28 3.97 -15.70 8.48
N ILE A 29 4.90 -14.88 7.99
CA ILE A 29 5.54 -15.09 6.69
C ILE A 29 6.51 -16.27 6.80
N PHE A 30 7.34 -16.29 7.86
CA PHE A 30 8.27 -17.38 8.08
C PHE A 30 7.56 -18.72 8.31
N GLU A 31 6.49 -18.74 9.14
CA GLU A 31 5.63 -19.93 9.31
C GLU A 31 5.02 -20.39 7.98
N ALA A 32 4.57 -19.47 7.12
CA ALA A 32 4.01 -19.80 5.82
C ALA A 32 5.06 -20.40 4.87
N VAL A 33 6.30 -19.90 4.91
CA VAL A 33 7.41 -20.43 4.10
C VAL A 33 7.78 -21.84 4.55
N GLU A 34 7.87 -22.08 5.87
CA GLU A 34 8.12 -23.41 6.44
C GLU A 34 7.01 -24.40 6.05
N LEU A 35 5.75 -23.99 6.17
CA LEU A 35 4.60 -24.80 5.77
C LEU A 35 4.62 -25.11 4.27
N ALA A 36 4.88 -24.11 3.42
CA ALA A 36 5.00 -24.30 1.98
C ALA A 36 6.15 -25.25 1.64
N ALA A 37 7.30 -25.14 2.32
CA ALA A 37 8.42 -26.07 2.16
C ALA A 37 8.01 -27.52 2.45
N SER A 38 7.31 -27.73 3.57
CA SER A 38 6.79 -29.04 3.98
C SER A 38 5.80 -29.61 2.96
N CYS A 39 4.90 -28.79 2.43
CA CYS A 39 3.97 -29.19 1.38
C CYS A 39 4.68 -29.59 0.08
N LEU A 40 5.67 -28.80 -0.37
CA LEU A 40 6.42 -29.10 -1.59
C LEU A 40 7.24 -30.39 -1.50
N ARG A 41 7.67 -30.77 -0.28
CA ARG A 41 8.35 -32.06 -0.03
C ARG A 41 7.39 -33.24 0.16
N GLY A 42 6.07 -33.00 0.17
CA GLY A 42 5.06 -34.03 0.42
C GLY A 42 4.93 -34.48 1.88
N GLU A 43 5.59 -33.78 2.82
CA GLU A 43 5.51 -34.06 4.27
C GLU A 43 4.14 -33.61 4.83
N THR A 44 3.61 -32.49 4.34
CA THR A 44 2.27 -32.00 4.66
C THR A 44 1.33 -32.19 3.47
N LYS A 45 0.35 -33.10 3.61
CA LYS A 45 -0.53 -33.52 2.51
C LYS A 45 -1.64 -32.53 2.13
N SER A 46 -2.06 -31.65 3.04
CA SER A 46 -3.16 -30.70 2.76
C SER A 46 -3.13 -29.49 3.69
N ILE A 47 -3.40 -28.31 3.12
CA ILE A 47 -3.73 -27.08 3.86
C ILE A 47 -5.23 -26.85 3.71
N GLU A 48 -5.98 -27.03 4.80
CA GLU A 48 -7.43 -26.82 4.78
C GLU A 48 -7.75 -25.34 5.05
N LEU A 49 -8.40 -24.68 4.08
CA LEU A 49 -8.81 -23.29 4.21
C LEU A 49 -10.18 -23.22 4.91
N LYS A 50 -10.20 -22.79 6.17
CA LYS A 50 -11.45 -22.58 6.92
C LYS A 50 -12.05 -21.23 6.55
N LEU A 51 -13.10 -21.21 5.73
CA LEU A 51 -13.84 -19.98 5.42
C LEU A 51 -14.75 -19.58 6.60
N GLY A 52 -14.98 -18.28 6.74
CA GLY A 52 -15.88 -17.73 7.77
C GLY A 52 -17.35 -18.13 7.55
N GLY A 53 -18.12 -18.25 8.64
CA GLY A 53 -19.52 -18.70 8.65
C GLY A 53 -20.20 -18.53 10.01
N LYS A 54 -21.34 -19.19 10.25
CA LYS A 54 -21.96 -19.25 11.59
C LYS A 54 -20.96 -19.88 12.58
N ASP A 55 -20.91 -19.34 13.79
CA ASP A 55 -20.06 -19.82 14.91
C ASP A 55 -18.53 -19.72 14.70
N THR A 56 -18.06 -18.77 13.90
CA THR A 56 -16.62 -18.58 13.61
C THR A 56 -15.92 -17.53 14.48
N ILE A 57 -16.63 -16.89 15.40
CA ILE A 57 -16.05 -15.88 16.31
C ILE A 57 -14.97 -16.53 17.18
N GLY A 58 -13.77 -15.95 17.18
CA GLY A 58 -12.61 -16.47 17.92
C GLY A 58 -11.86 -17.63 17.24
N GLN A 59 -12.31 -18.09 16.08
CA GLN A 59 -11.66 -19.17 15.34
C GLN A 59 -10.65 -18.64 14.31
N PRO A 60 -9.52 -19.35 14.08
CA PRO A 60 -8.57 -19.01 13.02
C PRO A 60 -9.15 -19.37 11.65
N VAL A 61 -9.89 -18.44 11.05
CA VAL A 61 -10.45 -18.56 9.69
C VAL A 61 -9.61 -17.81 8.66
N THR A 62 -9.60 -18.31 7.44
CA THR A 62 -8.98 -17.65 6.29
C THR A 62 -9.72 -16.36 5.98
N ARG A 63 -8.98 -15.26 5.86
CA ARG A 63 -9.53 -13.95 5.51
C ARG A 63 -10.07 -13.99 4.07
N ARG A 64 -11.22 -13.36 3.83
CA ARG A 64 -11.94 -13.41 2.53
C ARG A 64 -11.08 -12.98 1.33
N ASP A 65 -10.31 -11.92 1.51
CA ASP A 65 -9.41 -11.32 0.50
C ASP A 65 -8.00 -11.95 0.51
N ALA A 66 -7.75 -13.02 1.28
CA ALA A 66 -6.42 -13.61 1.42
C ALA A 66 -5.92 -14.19 0.10
N LEU A 67 -6.79 -14.87 -0.64
CA LEU A 67 -6.44 -15.48 -1.92
C LEU A 67 -6.05 -14.41 -2.94
N GLU A 68 -6.92 -13.42 -3.16
CA GLU A 68 -6.68 -12.34 -4.12
C GLU A 68 -5.39 -11.56 -3.84
N LYS A 69 -5.08 -11.32 -2.56
CA LYS A 69 -3.83 -10.67 -2.16
C LYS A 69 -2.61 -11.56 -2.36
N ALA A 70 -2.73 -12.86 -2.14
CA ALA A 70 -1.64 -13.81 -2.35
C ALA A 70 -1.36 -14.07 -3.85
N THR A 71 -2.39 -13.98 -4.69
CA THR A 71 -2.30 -14.19 -6.14
C THR A 71 -1.99 -12.91 -6.93
N GLY A 72 -1.97 -11.75 -6.27
CA GLY A 72 -1.75 -10.46 -6.93
C GLY A 72 -2.93 -10.00 -7.79
N THR A 73 -4.14 -10.52 -7.54
CA THR A 73 -5.37 -10.14 -8.26
C THR A 73 -6.23 -9.15 -7.48
N ALA A 74 -5.87 -8.84 -6.24
CA ALA A 74 -6.48 -7.77 -5.47
C ALA A 74 -6.08 -6.40 -6.06
N PHE A 75 -7.06 -5.54 -6.31
CA PHE A 75 -6.82 -4.17 -6.77
C PHE A 75 -6.52 -3.23 -5.60
N TYR A 76 -5.43 -2.48 -5.73
CA TYR A 76 -5.11 -1.32 -4.90
C TYR A 76 -5.42 -0.03 -5.65
N ALA A 77 -5.47 1.09 -4.94
CA ALA A 77 -5.83 2.38 -5.54
C ALA A 77 -4.94 2.77 -6.74
N ALA A 78 -3.67 2.36 -6.73
CA ALA A 78 -2.74 2.61 -7.82
C ALA A 78 -2.95 1.71 -9.05
N ASP A 79 -3.64 0.57 -8.89
CA ASP A 79 -3.92 -0.38 -9.98
C ASP A 79 -5.19 0.01 -10.76
N LEU A 80 -5.99 0.96 -10.24
CA LEU A 80 -7.23 1.40 -10.86
C LEU A 80 -6.93 2.31 -12.06
N ALA A 81 -7.11 1.77 -13.27
CA ALA A 81 -7.14 2.56 -14.49
C ALA A 81 -8.54 3.17 -14.68
N VAL A 82 -8.64 4.50 -14.64
CA VAL A 82 -9.90 5.23 -14.84
C VAL A 82 -9.81 5.97 -16.17
N ASP A 83 -10.65 5.59 -17.13
CA ASP A 83 -10.66 6.23 -18.44
C ASP A 83 -10.97 7.73 -18.33
N GLY A 84 -10.17 8.54 -19.04
CA GLY A 84 -10.32 10.00 -19.03
C GLY A 84 -9.90 10.68 -17.72
N CYS A 85 -9.21 9.98 -16.80
CA CYS A 85 -8.72 10.60 -15.58
C CYS A 85 -7.50 11.51 -15.82
N ALA A 86 -7.37 12.55 -15.00
CA ALA A 86 -6.19 13.39 -14.94
C ALA A 86 -5.21 12.86 -13.88
N TYR A 87 -3.91 13.05 -14.12
CA TYR A 87 -2.88 12.80 -13.11
C TYR A 87 -2.58 14.09 -12.34
N ILE A 88 -2.43 13.97 -11.02
CA ILE A 88 -2.11 15.11 -10.14
C ILE A 88 -0.67 14.98 -9.66
N LYS A 89 0.07 16.09 -9.72
CA LYS A 89 1.38 16.25 -9.06
C LYS A 89 1.29 17.40 -8.07
N VAL A 90 1.71 17.15 -6.83
CA VAL A 90 1.71 18.16 -5.77
C VAL A 90 3.09 18.80 -5.69
N LEU A 91 3.16 20.11 -5.92
CA LEU A 91 4.34 20.91 -5.59
C LEU A 91 4.33 21.19 -4.08
N ARG A 92 5.42 20.85 -3.39
CA ARG A 92 5.57 21.05 -1.94
C ARG A 92 6.63 22.10 -1.66
N SER A 93 6.47 22.82 -0.55
CA SER A 93 7.48 23.76 -0.08
C SER A 93 8.84 23.08 0.07
N PRO A 94 9.93 23.65 -0.47
CA PRO A 94 11.30 23.17 -0.21
C PRO A 94 11.82 23.65 1.16
N HIS A 95 11.08 24.52 1.86
CA HIS A 95 11.44 25.09 3.15
C HIS A 95 10.55 24.53 4.27
N HIS A 96 11.16 24.19 5.41
CA HIS A 96 10.44 23.66 6.59
C HIS A 96 9.42 24.67 7.16
N HIS A 97 9.71 25.96 7.06
CA HIS A 97 8.82 27.04 7.48
C HIS A 97 9.12 28.29 6.63
N ALA A 98 8.10 28.80 5.94
CA ALA A 98 8.21 30.00 5.11
C ALA A 98 6.82 30.62 4.92
N LYS A 99 6.80 31.92 4.65
CA LYS A 99 5.60 32.59 4.16
C LYS A 99 5.59 32.50 2.63
N ILE A 100 4.50 32.02 2.06
CA ILE A 100 4.29 32.07 0.61
C ILE A 100 3.98 33.53 0.25
N VAL A 101 4.86 34.13 -0.55
CA VAL A 101 4.70 35.53 -0.99
C VAL A 101 4.08 35.57 -2.38
N HIS A 102 4.44 34.63 -3.25
CA HIS A 102 4.00 34.56 -4.63
C HIS A 102 4.09 33.12 -5.16
N ILE A 103 3.22 32.76 -6.10
CA ILE A 103 3.25 31.50 -6.86
C ILE A 103 3.17 31.85 -8.34
N GLU A 104 4.23 31.54 -9.09
CA GLU A 104 4.26 31.71 -10.55
C GLU A 104 3.88 30.40 -11.23
N LYS A 105 2.87 30.43 -12.11
CA LYS A 105 2.32 29.23 -12.76
C LYS A 105 2.43 29.22 -14.28
N ALA A 106 2.76 30.36 -14.90
CA ALA A 106 2.73 30.53 -16.36
C ALA A 106 3.60 29.50 -17.11
N GLU A 107 4.78 29.19 -16.59
CA GLU A 107 5.67 28.20 -17.21
C GLU A 107 5.06 26.79 -17.20
N ALA A 108 4.39 26.40 -16.10
CA ALA A 108 3.78 25.09 -15.98
C ALA A 108 2.51 24.96 -16.83
N GLU A 109 1.72 26.03 -16.95
CA GLU A 109 0.47 26.05 -17.72
C GLU A 109 0.67 25.82 -19.23
N VAL A 110 1.83 26.18 -19.77
CA VAL A 110 2.13 26.01 -21.21
C VAL A 110 2.76 24.66 -21.56
N ILE A 111 3.05 23.81 -20.57
CA ILE A 111 3.64 22.49 -20.82
C ILE A 111 2.60 21.58 -21.48
N PRO A 112 2.91 20.95 -22.63
CA PRO A 112 2.01 20.00 -23.27
C PRO A 112 1.56 18.87 -22.32
N GLY A 113 0.24 18.67 -22.21
CA GLY A 113 -0.36 17.66 -21.33
C GLY A 113 -0.75 18.16 -19.94
N VAL A 114 -0.39 19.39 -19.56
CA VAL A 114 -0.93 20.03 -18.36
C VAL A 114 -2.35 20.49 -18.64
N LEU A 115 -3.31 20.00 -17.84
CA LEU A 115 -4.72 20.38 -17.95
C LEU A 115 -5.04 21.65 -17.15
N ALA A 116 -4.40 21.83 -15.99
CA ALA A 116 -4.55 22.99 -15.13
C ALA A 116 -3.42 23.06 -14.09
N VAL A 117 -3.12 24.27 -13.60
CA VAL A 117 -2.32 24.49 -12.39
C VAL A 117 -3.23 25.11 -11.34
N LEU A 118 -3.51 24.36 -10.28
CA LEU A 118 -4.46 24.74 -9.22
C LEU A 118 -3.71 25.25 -7.98
N THR A 119 -4.23 26.30 -7.36
CA THR A 119 -3.68 26.97 -6.19
C THR A 119 -4.75 27.20 -5.11
N ALA A 120 -4.40 27.89 -4.03
CA ALA A 120 -5.36 28.33 -3.01
C ALA A 120 -6.52 29.17 -3.59
N GLU A 121 -6.29 29.89 -4.70
CA GLU A 121 -7.29 30.73 -5.37
C GLU A 121 -8.46 29.93 -5.97
N ASP A 122 -8.23 28.64 -6.29
CA ASP A 122 -9.23 27.77 -6.90
C ASP A 122 -10.14 27.08 -5.86
N VAL A 123 -9.86 27.26 -4.58
CA VAL A 123 -10.61 26.65 -3.48
C VAL A 123 -11.90 27.44 -3.20
N LYS A 124 -13.05 26.83 -3.49
CA LYS A 124 -14.38 27.46 -3.28
C LYS A 124 -14.80 27.59 -1.81
N GLY A 125 -14.14 26.84 -0.92
CA GLY A 125 -14.44 26.81 0.51
C GLY A 125 -13.51 27.70 1.34
N THR A 126 -13.39 27.40 2.62
CA THR A 126 -12.52 28.18 3.54
C THR A 126 -11.02 27.91 3.35
N ASN A 127 -10.64 26.92 2.54
CA ASN A 127 -9.26 26.44 2.41
C ASN A 127 -8.59 26.03 3.74
N ILE A 128 -9.41 25.62 4.72
CA ILE A 128 -8.99 25.25 6.08
C ILE A 128 -9.64 23.91 6.46
N LEU A 129 -8.84 22.94 6.87
CA LEU A 129 -9.32 21.65 7.40
C LEU A 129 -9.57 21.77 8.90
N LYS A 130 -10.83 21.98 9.30
CA LYS A 130 -11.24 22.22 10.71
C LYS A 130 -11.05 21.04 11.68
N MET A 131 -10.60 19.87 11.21
CA MET A 131 -10.46 18.67 12.04
C MET A 131 -9.17 18.62 12.88
N ALA A 132 -8.19 19.50 12.63
CA ALA A 132 -6.86 19.43 13.23
C ALA A 132 -6.50 20.59 14.19
N GLY A 133 -7.47 21.40 14.62
CA GLY A 133 -7.25 22.63 15.38
C GLY A 133 -7.22 23.89 14.51
N ASP A 134 -7.03 25.06 15.13
CA ASP A 134 -7.01 26.34 14.42
C ASP A 134 -5.79 26.46 13.48
N ASP A 135 -6.12 26.66 12.21
CA ASP A 135 -5.36 27.20 11.07
C ASP A 135 -4.02 26.56 10.68
N GLN A 136 -4.05 25.79 9.57
CA GLN A 136 -3.10 25.97 8.48
C GLN A 136 -3.84 25.98 7.14
N SER A 137 -3.52 26.93 6.25
CA SER A 137 -3.99 26.86 4.86
C SER A 137 -3.34 25.64 4.20
N ILE A 138 -4.11 24.92 3.39
CA ILE A 138 -3.68 23.67 2.77
C ILE A 138 -2.69 23.93 1.60
N LEU A 139 -2.61 25.20 1.17
CA LEU A 139 -1.79 25.69 0.07
C LEU A 139 -1.28 27.09 0.41
#